data_AF-A0A0N4X982-F1
#
_entry.id   AF-A0A0N4X982-F1
#
_cell.length_a   1.000
_cell.length_b   1.000
_cell.length_c   1.000
_cell.angle_alpha   90.00
_cell.angle_beta   90.00
_cell.angle_gamma   90.00
#
_symmetry.space_group_name_H-M   'P 1'
#
loop_
_entity.id
_entity.type
_entity.pdbx_description
1 polymer ?
#
loop_
_entity_poly.entity_id
_entity_poly.type
_entity_poly.pdbx_seq_one_letter_code
_entity_poly.pdbx_strand_id
1 'polypeptide(L)'
;KYLQEFGYVAPSNSLGSAPGSSPDFSDIGSLFKRAITKFQEFAGLRPTGVLDVETKKKMAEPRCGVTDVLAVTSGGAAFKWRKNRLTYSIENFSSDLPRDDVRRAIREGYDVWAAVTPLEFEEVPAGSGADIKVRFGTGNHNDPWPFDGAGKRVL
;
A
#
# COMPACT_ATOMS: atom_id res chain seq x y z
N LYS A 1 -5.16 10.56 10.80
CA LYS A 1 -4.88 9.12 10.66
C LYS A 1 -4.81 8.67 9.19
N TYR A 2 -5.93 8.54 8.46
CA TYR A 2 -5.93 8.06 7.06
C TYR A 2 -4.93 8.77 6.14
N LEU A 3 -4.91 10.10 6.13
CA LEU A 3 -4.01 10.86 5.25
C LEU A 3 -2.52 10.65 5.59
N GLN A 4 -2.18 10.35 6.85
CA GLN A 4 -0.81 10.00 7.22
C GLN A 4 -0.48 8.57 6.78
N GLU A 5 -1.42 7.66 7.02
CA GLU A 5 -1.34 6.26 6.67
C GLU A 5 -1.07 5.99 5.19
N PHE A 6 -1.62 6.81 4.28
CA PHE A 6 -1.44 6.67 2.83
C PHE A 6 -0.43 7.69 2.23
N GLY A 7 0.35 8.38 3.08
CA GLY A 7 1.47 9.21 2.64
C GLY A 7 1.12 10.65 2.22
N TYR A 8 -0.11 11.11 2.44
CA TYR A 8 -0.52 12.48 2.11
C TYR A 8 -0.10 13.53 3.15
N VAL A 9 0.20 13.12 4.38
CA VAL A 9 0.68 13.97 5.48
C VAL A 9 1.81 13.27 6.21
N ALA A 10 2.87 14.01 6.54
CA ALA A 10 3.97 13.48 7.34
C ALA A 10 3.49 13.10 8.76
N PRO A 11 4.09 12.10 9.44
CA PRO A 11 3.77 11.79 10.83
C PRO A 11 3.95 13.02 11.73
N SER A 12 3.11 13.17 12.75
CA SER A 12 3.10 14.36 13.62
C SER A 12 4.47 14.67 14.25
N ASN A 13 5.31 13.65 14.48
CA ASN A 13 6.67 13.79 15.01
C ASN A 13 7.69 14.37 14.01
N SER A 14 7.31 14.55 12.74
CA SER A 14 8.14 15.10 11.66
C SER A 14 7.74 16.51 11.25
N LEU A 15 6.62 17.04 11.76
CA LEU A 15 6.40 18.48 11.81
C LEU A 15 7.29 19.01 12.93
N GLY A 16 8.54 19.30 12.60
CA GLY A 16 9.46 19.97 13.52
C GLY A 16 8.91 21.34 13.89
N SER A 17 8.15 21.42 14.97
CA SER A 17 8.04 22.67 15.71
C SER A 17 9.40 22.89 16.38
N ALA A 18 10.06 23.99 16.03
CA ALA A 18 11.17 24.49 16.83
C ALA A 18 10.71 24.62 18.30
N PRO A 19 11.58 24.37 19.30
CA PRO A 19 11.19 24.52 20.69
C PRO A 19 10.74 25.97 20.94
N GLY A 20 9.45 26.18 21.21
CA GLY A 20 8.89 27.49 21.56
C GLY A 20 7.96 28.14 20.53
N SER A 21 7.67 27.53 19.37
CA SER A 21 6.62 28.03 18.48
C SER A 21 5.25 27.41 18.81
N SER A 22 4.28 28.25 19.16
CA SER A 22 2.86 27.88 19.22
C SER A 22 2.45 27.27 17.87
N PRO A 23 1.66 26.19 17.81
CA PRO A 23 1.19 25.65 16.55
C PRO A 23 0.36 26.71 15.82
N ASP A 24 0.82 27.16 14.66
CA ASP A 24 0.00 28.01 13.80
C ASP A 24 -1.15 27.17 13.24
N PHE A 25 -2.36 27.40 13.76
CA PHE A 25 -3.56 26.69 13.34
C PHE A 25 -3.89 26.93 11.86
N SER A 26 -3.44 28.03 11.26
CA SER A 26 -3.63 28.32 9.83
C SER A 26 -2.79 27.38 8.95
N ASP A 27 -1.58 27.04 9.40
CA ASP A 27 -0.69 26.09 8.72
C ASP A 27 -1.24 24.67 8.75
N ILE A 28 -1.86 24.27 9.87
CA ILE A 28 -2.51 22.95 10.00
C ILE A 28 -3.71 22.85 9.05
N GLY A 29 -4.56 23.89 9.00
CA GLY A 29 -5.70 23.95 8.09
C GLY A 29 -5.28 23.88 6.62
N SER A 30 -4.23 24.62 6.25
CA SER A 30 -3.70 24.62 4.89
C SER A 30 -3.09 23.26 4.50
N LEU A 31 -2.37 22.61 5.43
CA LEU A 31 -1.80 21.28 5.23
C LEU A 31 -2.88 20.22 5.02
N PHE A 32 -3.92 20.23 5.84
CA PHE A 32 -5.02 19.29 5.75
C PHE A 32 -5.79 19.45 4.43
N LYS A 33 -6.07 20.69 4.02
CA LYS A 33 -6.70 20.99 2.73
C LYS A 33 -5.88 20.42 1.57
N ARG A 34 -4.56 20.68 1.53
CA ARG A 34 -3.66 20.15 0.50
C ARG A 34 -3.65 18.62 0.45
N ALA A 35 -3.63 17.98 1.61
CA ALA A 35 -3.61 16.53 1.70
C ALA A 35 -4.92 15.90 1.18
N ILE A 36 -6.07 16.50 1.50
CA ILE A 36 -7.37 16.07 0.94
C ILE A 36 -7.39 16.27 -0.57
N THR A 37 -6.95 17.42 -1.07
CA THR A 37 -6.88 17.71 -2.51
C THR A 37 -6.09 16.62 -3.24
N LYS A 38 -4.89 16.27 -2.74
CA LYS A 38 -4.07 15.20 -3.32
C LYS A 38 -4.74 13.83 -3.29
N PHE A 39 -5.43 13.50 -2.20
CA PHE A 39 -6.19 12.24 -2.13
C PHE A 39 -7.33 12.22 -3.16
N GLN A 40 -8.07 13.32 -3.27
CA GLN A 40 -9.17 13.43 -4.24
C GLN A 40 -8.65 13.27 -5.67
N GLU A 41 -7.54 13.91 -6.03
CA GLU A 41 -6.89 13.76 -7.34
C GLU A 41 -6.53 12.29 -7.61
N PHE A 42 -5.83 11.64 -6.67
CA PHE A 42 -5.44 10.23 -6.80
C PHE A 42 -6.66 9.31 -6.93
N ALA A 43 -7.72 9.57 -6.16
CA ALA A 43 -8.92 8.77 -6.15
C ALA A 43 -9.89 9.08 -7.31
N GLY A 44 -9.55 10.03 -8.20
CA GLY A 44 -10.40 10.45 -9.32
C GLY A 44 -11.64 11.25 -8.91
N LEU A 45 -11.63 11.87 -7.73
CA LEU A 45 -12.68 12.77 -7.23
C LEU A 45 -12.40 14.22 -7.63
N ARG A 46 -13.41 15.09 -7.49
CA ARG A 46 -13.21 16.54 -7.63
C ARG A 46 -12.28 17.05 -6.51
N PRO A 47 -11.21 17.79 -6.83
CA PRO A 47 -10.18 18.20 -5.86
C PRO A 47 -10.61 19.45 -5.06
N THR A 48 -11.69 19.33 -4.28
CA THR A 48 -12.26 20.42 -3.48
C THR A 48 -11.37 20.81 -2.29
N GLY A 49 -10.51 19.91 -1.82
CA GLY A 49 -9.76 20.05 -0.57
C GLY A 49 -10.64 19.96 0.68
N VAL A 50 -11.91 19.56 0.53
CA VAL A 50 -12.90 19.45 1.60
C VAL A 50 -13.21 17.99 1.86
N LEU A 51 -13.33 17.61 3.13
CA LEU A 51 -13.74 16.27 3.53
C LEU A 51 -15.26 16.10 3.37
N ASP A 52 -15.73 16.15 2.13
CA ASP A 52 -17.13 16.01 1.74
C ASP A 52 -17.61 14.54 1.80
N VAL A 53 -18.90 14.34 1.56
CA VAL A 53 -19.55 13.02 1.65
C VAL A 53 -18.93 12.02 0.67
N GLU A 54 -18.64 12.45 -0.57
CA GLU A 54 -18.02 11.61 -1.59
C GLU A 54 -16.61 11.18 -1.17
N THR A 55 -15.81 12.12 -0.65
CA THR A 55 -14.46 11.88 -0.15
C THR A 55 -14.47 10.92 1.03
N LYS A 56 -15.36 11.12 2.01
CA LYS A 56 -15.51 10.21 3.16
C LYS A 56 -15.92 8.81 2.75
N LYS A 57 -16.87 8.69 1.81
CA LYS A 57 -17.31 7.41 1.26
C LYS A 57 -16.14 6.69 0.59
N LYS A 58 -15.37 7.39 -0.23
CA LYS A 58 -14.20 6.83 -0.91
C LYS A 58 -13.11 6.39 0.07
N MET A 59 -12.83 7.18 1.10
CA MET A 59 -11.91 6.81 2.19
C MET A 59 -12.44 5.65 3.06
N ALA A 60 -13.71 5.25 2.90
CA ALA A 60 -14.31 4.13 3.60
C ALA A 60 -14.22 2.80 2.86
N GLU A 61 -13.96 2.82 1.56
CA GLU A 61 -13.85 1.61 0.75
C GLU A 61 -12.58 0.81 1.10
N PRO A 62 -12.64 -0.53 1.07
CA PRO A 62 -11.46 -1.38 1.14
C PRO A 62 -10.49 -1.07 0.00
N ARG A 63 -9.20 -1.10 0.30
CA ARG A 63 -8.13 -0.72 -0.63
C ARG A 63 -6.81 -1.41 -0.29
N CYS A 64 -5.84 -1.29 -1.20
CA CYS A 64 -4.48 -1.76 -0.97
C CYS A 64 -3.86 -1.05 0.25
N GLY A 65 -3.10 -1.76 1.08
CA GLY A 65 -2.36 -1.18 2.21
C GLY A 65 -1.12 -0.36 1.84
N VAL A 66 -0.70 -0.37 0.57
CA VAL A 66 0.45 0.41 0.07
C VAL A 66 0.09 1.90 0.02
N THR A 67 1.04 2.76 0.38
CA THR A 67 0.90 4.23 0.31
C THR A 67 0.67 4.71 -1.12
N ASP A 68 -0.22 5.68 -1.30
CA ASP A 68 -0.56 6.25 -2.60
C ASP A 68 0.56 7.13 -3.14
N VAL A 69 1.09 7.95 -2.23
CA VAL A 69 2.28 8.75 -2.48
C VAL A 69 3.46 7.94 -1.99
N LEU A 70 3.83 6.92 -2.75
CA LEU A 70 5.20 6.42 -2.68
C LEU A 70 6.09 7.62 -2.92
N ALA A 71 7.05 7.87 -2.04
CA ALA A 71 8.05 8.89 -2.30
C ALA A 71 8.65 8.59 -3.68
N VAL A 72 8.26 9.38 -4.68
CA VAL A 72 8.80 9.39 -6.05
C VAL A 72 10.22 9.99 -5.98
N THR A 73 11.01 9.56 -4.99
CA THR A 73 12.41 9.94 -4.78
C THR A 73 13.34 8.91 -5.38
N SER A 74 12.82 7.74 -5.79
CA SER A 74 13.60 6.73 -6.50
C SER A 74 12.85 6.37 -7.77
N GLY A 75 13.09 7.13 -8.85
CA GLY A 75 12.52 6.86 -10.17
C GLY A 75 12.58 5.36 -10.48
N GLY A 76 11.52 4.81 -11.08
CA GLY A 76 11.18 3.37 -11.09
C GLY A 76 12.28 2.37 -11.49
N ALA A 77 13.43 2.83 -11.96
CA ALA A 77 14.66 2.05 -12.10
C ALA A 77 15.19 1.46 -10.77
N ALA A 78 14.93 2.08 -9.61
CA ALA A 78 15.43 1.59 -8.32
C ALA A 78 14.76 0.28 -7.87
N PHE A 79 13.53 0.02 -8.31
CA PHE A 79 12.73 -1.14 -7.91
C PHE A 79 12.54 -2.17 -9.04
N LYS A 80 13.32 -2.06 -10.12
CA LYS A 80 13.24 -2.99 -11.25
C LYS A 80 14.10 -4.24 -11.00
N TRP A 81 13.48 -5.41 -11.16
CA TRP A 81 14.20 -6.68 -11.18
C TRP A 81 15.27 -6.72 -12.28
N ARG A 82 16.47 -7.22 -11.92
CA ARG A 82 17.61 -7.36 -12.85
C ARG A 82 17.58 -8.66 -13.67
N LYS A 83 16.59 -9.50 -13.42
CA LYS A 83 16.35 -10.78 -14.08
C LYS A 83 14.88 -10.90 -14.46
N ASN A 84 14.60 -11.72 -15.47
CA ASN A 84 13.25 -11.95 -15.96
C ASN A 84 12.58 -13.15 -15.27
N ARG A 85 13.34 -14.19 -14.94
CA ARG A 85 12.85 -15.36 -14.23
C ARG A 85 12.87 -15.09 -12.73
N LEU A 86 11.68 -14.92 -12.16
CA LEU A 86 11.43 -14.66 -10.75
C LEU A 86 10.85 -15.91 -10.11
N THR A 87 11.32 -16.26 -8.91
CA THR A 87 10.74 -17.33 -8.12
C THR A 87 9.82 -16.75 -7.05
N TYR A 88 8.71 -17.44 -6.79
CA TYR A 88 7.86 -17.12 -5.65
C TYR A 88 7.60 -18.34 -4.78
N SER A 89 7.42 -18.12 -3.48
CA SER A 89 7.05 -19.16 -2.53
C SER A 89 5.80 -18.76 -1.74
N ILE A 90 4.95 -19.75 -1.47
CA ILE A 90 3.78 -19.57 -0.61
C ILE A 90 4.14 -20.07 0.78
N GLU A 91 4.41 -19.15 1.70
CA GLU A 91 4.94 -19.44 3.04
C GLU A 91 3.87 -20.01 3.97
N ASN A 92 2.61 -19.63 3.76
CA ASN A 92 1.44 -20.19 4.41
C ASN A 92 0.19 -19.98 3.53
N PHE A 93 -0.94 -20.50 3.97
CA PHE A 93 -2.22 -20.42 3.26
C PHE A 93 -3.28 -19.79 4.14
N SER A 94 -4.25 -19.12 3.51
CA SER A 94 -5.47 -18.69 4.20
C SER A 94 -6.28 -19.90 4.68
N SER A 95 -6.97 -19.76 5.81
CA SER A 95 -7.97 -20.73 6.28
C SER A 95 -9.28 -20.66 5.49
N ASP A 96 -9.50 -19.58 4.75
CA ASP A 96 -10.79 -19.28 4.12
C ASP A 96 -10.93 -19.93 2.75
N LEU A 97 -9.83 -20.39 2.15
CA LEU A 97 -9.79 -20.99 0.81
C LEU A 97 -8.97 -22.28 0.79
N PRO A 98 -9.36 -23.26 -0.05
CA PRO A 98 -8.53 -24.42 -0.35
C PRO A 98 -7.14 -23.99 -0.87
N ARG A 99 -6.11 -24.76 -0.53
CA ARG A 99 -4.72 -24.45 -0.92
C ARG A 99 -4.54 -24.36 -2.44
N ASP A 100 -5.25 -25.19 -3.19
CA ASP A 100 -5.17 -25.19 -4.65
C ASP A 100 -5.85 -23.96 -5.27
N ASP A 101 -6.89 -23.44 -4.61
CA ASP A 101 -7.52 -22.18 -5.03
C ASP A 101 -6.61 -20.99 -4.76
N VAL A 102 -5.92 -20.97 -3.61
CA VAL A 102 -4.89 -19.97 -3.31
C VAL A 102 -3.77 -20.01 -4.33
N ARG A 103 -3.22 -21.20 -4.62
CA ARG A 103 -2.18 -21.36 -5.65
C ARG A 103 -2.63 -20.88 -7.02
N ARG A 104 -3.85 -21.25 -7.42
CA ARG A 104 -4.41 -20.84 -8.71
C ARG A 104 -4.57 -19.33 -8.79
N ALA A 105 -5.14 -18.70 -7.76
CA ALA A 105 -5.31 -17.25 -7.73
C ALA A 105 -3.97 -16.49 -7.79
N ILE A 106 -2.96 -16.95 -7.04
CA ILE A 106 -1.61 -16.37 -7.08
C ILE A 106 -0.99 -16.51 -8.47
N ARG A 107 -1.09 -17.70 -9.08
CA ARG A 107 -0.58 -17.95 -10.44
C ARG A 107 -1.26 -17.06 -11.47
N GLU A 108 -2.59 -16.98 -11.46
CA GLU A 108 -3.35 -16.11 -12.36
C GLU A 108 -2.95 -14.63 -12.18
N GLY A 109 -2.69 -14.20 -10.94
CA GLY A 109 -2.16 -12.86 -10.67
C GLY A 109 -0.79 -12.60 -11.31
N TYR A 110 0.10 -13.59 -11.31
CA TYR A 110 1.39 -13.49 -12.02
C TYR A 110 1.24 -13.57 -13.54
N ASP A 111 0.31 -14.38 -14.04
CA ASP A 111 0.04 -14.53 -15.48
C ASP A 111 -0.38 -13.20 -16.12
N VAL A 112 -1.13 -12.36 -15.39
CA VAL A 112 -1.48 -10.99 -15.85
C VAL A 112 -0.24 -10.16 -16.19
N TRP A 113 0.83 -10.26 -15.38
CA TRP A 113 2.08 -9.55 -15.64
C TRP A 113 2.93 -10.23 -16.71
N ALA A 114 3.00 -11.57 -16.69
CA ALA A 114 3.74 -12.35 -17.68
C ALA A 114 3.18 -12.17 -19.10
N ALA A 115 1.86 -11.95 -19.24
CA ALA A 115 1.22 -11.75 -20.53
C ALA A 115 1.70 -10.52 -21.31
N VAL A 116 2.25 -9.51 -20.62
CA VAL A 116 2.63 -8.22 -21.22
C VAL A 116 4.07 -7.81 -20.90
N THR A 117 4.86 -8.69 -20.29
CA THR A 117 6.27 -8.43 -19.98
C THR A 117 7.11 -9.68 -20.28
N PRO A 118 8.45 -9.56 -20.38
CA PRO A 118 9.32 -10.72 -20.46
C PRO A 118 9.47 -11.51 -19.14
N LEU A 119 8.73 -11.16 -18.08
CA LEU A 119 8.87 -11.80 -16.78
C LEU A 119 8.27 -13.22 -16.79
N GLU A 120 8.97 -14.14 -16.16
CA GLU A 120 8.54 -15.51 -15.92
C GLU A 120 8.46 -15.76 -14.41
N PHE A 121 7.43 -16.47 -13.97
CA PHE A 121 7.21 -16.74 -12.55
C PHE A 121 7.19 -18.25 -12.27
N GLU A 122 7.98 -18.70 -11.30
CA GLU A 122 8.08 -20.10 -10.90
C GLU A 122 7.78 -20.26 -9.40
N GLU A 123 6.81 -21.13 -9.05
CA GLU A 123 6.58 -21.52 -7.66
C GLU A 123 7.71 -22.43 -7.17
N VAL A 124 8.33 -22.09 -6.05
CA VAL A 124 9.35 -22.89 -5.37
C VAL A 124 8.92 -23.21 -3.93
N PRO A 125 9.46 -24.27 -3.30
CA PRO A 125 9.10 -24.62 -1.93
C PRO A 125 9.33 -23.49 -0.93
N ALA A 126 8.44 -23.36 0.06
CA ALA A 126 8.60 -22.41 1.16
C ALA A 126 9.97 -22.56 1.86
N GLY A 127 10.58 -21.44 2.24
CA GLY A 127 11.91 -21.42 2.86
C GLY A 127 13.11 -21.59 1.91
N SER A 128 12.89 -21.81 0.60
CA SER A 128 14.00 -21.96 -0.37
C SER A 128 14.68 -20.64 -0.78
N GLY A 129 14.30 -19.51 -0.18
CA GLY A 129 14.86 -18.19 -0.51
C GLY A 129 14.35 -17.61 -1.83
N ALA A 130 13.05 -17.74 -2.12
CA ALA A 130 12.42 -17.17 -3.32
C ALA A 130 12.56 -15.64 -3.40
N ASP A 131 12.47 -15.09 -4.63
CA ASP A 131 12.50 -13.64 -4.86
C ASP A 131 11.27 -12.94 -4.26
N ILE A 132 10.11 -13.59 -4.35
CA ILE A 132 8.83 -13.09 -3.83
C ILE A 132 8.28 -14.09 -2.82
N LYS A 133 7.97 -13.64 -1.60
CA LYS A 133 7.39 -14.49 -0.55
C LYS A 133 5.97 -14.06 -0.30
N VAL A 134 5.02 -14.96 -0.57
CA VAL A 134 3.60 -14.74 -0.33
C VAL A 134 3.22 -15.31 1.03
N ARG A 135 2.66 -14.47 1.89
CA ARG A 135 2.23 -14.85 3.25
C ARG A 135 0.91 -14.15 3.61
N PHE A 136 0.02 -14.91 4.22
CA PHE A 136 -1.21 -14.43 4.84
C PHE A 136 -0.96 -14.10 6.32
N GLY A 137 -1.35 -12.91 6.73
CA GLY A 137 -1.16 -12.42 8.10
C GLY A 137 -2.37 -11.62 8.58
N THR A 138 -2.47 -11.44 9.89
CA THR A 138 -3.47 -10.58 10.54
C THR A 138 -2.78 -9.70 11.57
N GLY A 139 -3.29 -8.50 11.81
CA GLY A 139 -2.71 -7.58 12.78
C GLY A 139 -1.21 -7.34 12.57
N ASN A 140 -0.43 -7.43 13.65
CA ASN A 140 1.03 -7.38 13.58
C ASN A 140 1.58 -8.68 12.97
N HIS A 141 2.29 -8.56 11.85
CA HIS A 141 2.85 -9.68 11.10
C HIS A 141 4.36 -9.56 10.88
N ASN A 142 5.05 -8.93 11.85
CA ASN A 142 6.51 -8.81 11.94
C ASN A 142 7.16 -7.91 10.89
N ASP A 143 6.43 -6.90 10.42
CA ASP A 143 6.99 -5.78 9.67
C ASP A 143 6.47 -4.44 10.25
N PRO A 144 6.94 -3.28 9.77
CA PRO A 144 6.47 -1.98 10.24
C PRO A 144 5.01 -1.63 9.86
N TRP A 145 4.28 -2.50 9.16
CA TRP A 145 3.03 -2.18 8.47
C TRP A 145 1.87 -3.10 8.88
N PRO A 146 1.44 -3.09 10.15
CA PRO A 146 0.40 -3.99 10.64
C PRO A 146 -0.94 -3.80 9.91
N PHE A 147 -1.69 -4.89 9.77
CA PHE A 147 -3.06 -4.88 9.26
C PHE A 147 -4.07 -4.38 10.30
N ASP A 148 -5.15 -3.78 9.83
CA ASP A 148 -6.23 -3.23 10.66
C ASP A 148 -7.40 -4.22 10.92
N GLY A 149 -7.25 -5.50 10.55
CA GLY A 149 -8.25 -6.56 10.74
C GLY A 149 -9.18 -6.73 9.53
N ALA A 150 -10.47 -7.01 9.74
CA ALA A 150 -11.49 -7.03 8.67
C ALA A 150 -11.79 -5.62 8.08
N GLY A 151 -10.85 -4.68 8.28
CA GLY A 151 -10.92 -3.28 7.94
C GLY A 151 -10.58 -2.99 6.48
N LYS A 152 -10.04 -1.80 6.23
CA LYS A 152 -9.98 -1.21 4.88
C LYS A 152 -8.72 -1.58 4.12
N ARG A 153 -7.78 -2.32 4.72
CA ARG A 153 -6.52 -2.69 4.08
C ARG A 153 -6.53 -4.15 3.69
N VAL A 154 -6.36 -4.39 2.40
CA VAL A 154 -6.09 -5.70 1.82
C VAL A 154 -4.69 -5.62 1.22
N LEU A 155 -3.80 -6.56 1.53
CA LEU A 155 -2.55 -6.77 0.82
C LEU A 155 -2.53 -8.19 0.26
#